data_AF-A0AA35YBI5-F1
#
_entry.id   AF-A0AA35YBI5-F1
#
_cell.length_a   1.000
_cell.length_b   1.000
_cell.length_c   1.000
_cell.angle_alpha   90.00
_cell.angle_beta   90.00
_cell.angle_gamma   90.00
#
_symmetry.space_group_name_H-M   'P 1'
#
loop_
_entity.id
_entity.type
_entity.pdbx_description
1 polymer ?
#
loop_
_entity_poly.entity_id
_entity_poly.type
_entity_poly.pdbx_seq_one_letter_code
_entity_poly.pdbx_strand_id
1 'polypeptide(L)'
;MFLGLDKLQVLELSDNRITVVVTNNYTNTSLPTLDTLSLSLCNLKEFPAFLRFQNKLCTLVLDHNNINGLVPVWIWNNSRETLELIDLSFNSITGFDQHPHFLP
;
A
#
# COMPACT_ATOMS: atom_id res chain seq x y z
N MET A 1 -10.60 3.12 9.19
CA MET A 1 -10.51 1.84 8.45
C MET A 1 -11.85 1.61 7.75
N PHE A 2 -11.81 1.23 6.47
CA PHE A 2 -12.96 1.19 5.55
C PHE A 2 -13.74 -0.14 5.63
N LEU A 3 -14.05 -0.60 6.84
CA LEU A 3 -14.69 -1.89 7.06
C LEU A 3 -16.10 -1.95 6.43
N GLY A 4 -16.44 -3.08 5.80
CA GLY A 4 -17.77 -3.32 5.21
C GLY A 4 -18.05 -2.53 3.93
N LEU A 5 -17.05 -1.88 3.34
CA LEU A 5 -17.16 -1.22 2.04
C LEU A 5 -16.80 -2.19 0.91
N ASP A 6 -17.53 -3.30 0.79
CA ASP A 6 -17.16 -4.46 -0.05
C ASP A 6 -17.08 -4.15 -1.56
N LYS A 7 -17.64 -3.01 -1.99
CA LYS A 7 -17.59 -2.53 -3.38
C LYS A 7 -16.56 -1.41 -3.61
N LEU A 8 -15.83 -0.99 -2.57
CA LEU A 8 -14.81 0.04 -2.70
C LEU A 8 -13.63 -0.52 -3.48
N GLN A 9 -13.37 0.08 -4.65
CA GLN A 9 -12.26 -0.31 -5.53
C GLN A 9 -11.17 0.76 -5.59
N VAL A 10 -11.56 2.03 -5.55
CA VAL A 10 -10.64 3.17 -5.63
C VAL A 10 -10.67 3.92 -4.32
N LEU A 11 -9.49 4.14 -3.74
CA LEU A 11 -9.31 4.95 -2.54
C LEU A 11 -8.19 5.97 -2.75
N GLU A 12 -8.58 7.23 -2.90
CA GLU A 12 -7.66 8.36 -3.03
C GLU A 12 -7.80 9.27 -1.82
N LEU A 13 -6.73 9.39 -1.04
CA LEU A 13 -6.69 10.22 0.15
C LEU A 13 -5.42 11.08 0.20
N SER A 14 -4.80 11.32 -0.95
CA SER A 14 -3.59 12.14 -1.06
C SER A 14 -3.79 13.53 -0.47
N ASP A 15 -2.71 14.15 -0.01
CA ASP A 15 -2.69 15.46 0.65
C ASP A 15 -3.54 15.53 1.94
N ASN A 16 -3.49 14.45 2.74
CA ASN A 16 -4.13 14.40 4.06
C ASN A 16 -3.13 14.04 5.16
N ARG A 17 -3.39 14.47 6.40
CA ARG A 17 -2.60 14.02 7.56
C ARG A 17 -3.14 12.69 8.09
N ILE A 18 -2.76 11.58 7.46
CA ILE A 18 -3.23 10.25 7.84
C ILE A 18 -2.25 9.62 8.83
N THR A 19 -2.79 9.09 9.92
CA THR A 19 -2.02 8.22 10.83
C THR A 19 -2.34 6.77 10.53
N VAL A 20 -1.31 5.98 10.21
CA VAL A 20 -1.44 4.53 10.10
C VAL A 20 -1.60 3.97 11.51
N VAL A 21 -2.76 3.40 11.79
CA VAL A 21 -2.95 2.64 13.03
C VAL A 21 -2.57 1.21 12.73
N VAL A 22 -1.44 0.73 13.25
CA VAL A 22 -1.07 -0.69 13.18
C VAL A 22 -1.93 -1.44 14.19
N THR A 23 -2.99 -2.12 13.74
CA THR A 23 -3.70 -3.07 14.60
C THR A 23 -3.44 -4.49 14.13
N ASN A 24 -3.02 -5.38 15.01
CA ASN A 24 -2.75 -6.77 14.63
C ASN A 24 -4.04 -7.62 14.49
N ASN A 25 -5.21 -7.01 14.63
CA ASN A 25 -6.52 -7.67 14.67
C ASN A 25 -7.27 -7.66 13.32
N TYR A 26 -6.56 -7.57 12.19
CA TYR A 26 -7.20 -7.63 10.88
C TYR A 26 -7.50 -9.08 10.52
N THR A 27 -8.78 -9.45 10.49
CA THR A 27 -9.23 -10.62 9.73
C THR A 27 -9.46 -10.20 8.28
N ASN A 28 -8.99 -11.04 7.35
CA ASN A 28 -9.00 -10.77 5.91
C ASN A 28 -10.42 -10.48 5.34
N THR A 29 -11.46 -10.87 6.06
CA THR A 29 -12.86 -10.85 5.59
C THR A 29 -13.56 -9.50 5.69
N SER A 30 -12.98 -8.50 6.37
CA SER A 30 -13.65 -7.21 6.58
C SER A 30 -13.03 -6.04 5.81
N LEU A 31 -11.92 -6.25 5.10
CA LEU A 31 -11.24 -5.21 4.34
C LEU A 31 -11.71 -5.19 2.88
N PRO A 32 -11.93 -4.00 2.30
CA PRO A 32 -12.21 -3.89 0.87
C PRO A 32 -11.01 -4.38 0.07
N THR A 33 -11.30 -4.97 -1.08
CA THR A 33 -10.27 -5.32 -2.07
C THR A 33 -10.17 -4.17 -3.06
N LEU A 34 -9.10 -3.40 -2.94
CA LEU A 34 -8.83 -2.22 -3.75
C LEU A 34 -8.15 -2.61 -5.07
N ASP A 35 -8.52 -1.87 -6.10
CA ASP A 35 -7.84 -1.80 -7.39
C ASP A 35 -6.81 -0.67 -7.38
N THR A 36 -7.18 0.49 -6.85
CA THR A 36 -6.33 1.69 -6.81
C THR A 36 -6.26 2.27 -5.41
N LEU A 37 -5.05 2.51 -4.93
CA LEU A 37 -4.77 3.22 -3.68
C LEU A 37 -3.80 4.36 -3.92
N SER A 38 -4.21 5.58 -3.56
CA SER A 38 -3.33 6.75 -3.54
C SER A 38 -3.31 7.40 -2.16
N LEU A 39 -2.12 7.45 -1.56
CA LEU A 39 -1.83 8.08 -0.27
C LEU A 39 -0.62 9.01 -0.39
N SER A 40 -0.49 9.74 -1.50
CA SER A 40 0.58 10.72 -1.71
C SER A 40 0.52 11.82 -0.65
N LEU A 41 1.67 12.37 -0.25
CA LEU A 41 1.72 13.53 0.66
C LEU A 41 1.01 13.29 2.02
N CYS A 42 0.99 12.04 2.51
CA CYS A 42 0.25 11.65 3.71
C CYS A 42 1.07 11.65 5.02
N ASN A 43 2.36 12.01 4.96
CA ASN A 43 3.30 11.92 6.08
C ASN A 43 3.43 10.49 6.67
N LEU A 44 3.25 9.46 5.83
CA LEU A 44 3.42 8.06 6.22
C LEU A 44 4.88 7.80 6.60
N LYS A 45 5.12 7.06 7.68
CA LYS A 45 6.48 6.64 8.11
C LYS A 45 6.79 5.17 7.84
N GLU A 46 5.75 4.39 7.55
CA GLU A 46 5.81 2.96 7.32
C GLU A 46 4.74 2.57 6.30
N PHE A 47 4.90 1.40 5.67
CA PHE A 47 3.87 0.86 4.78
C PHE A 47 2.62 0.46 5.59
N PRO A 48 1.41 0.90 5.19
CA PRO A 48 0.18 0.50 5.86
C PRO A 48 0.00 -1.03 5.87
N ALA A 49 -0.15 -1.62 7.06
CA ALA A 49 -0.20 -3.08 7.21
C ALA A 49 -1.34 -3.76 6.44
N PHE A 50 -2.43 -3.04 6.16
CA PHE A 50 -3.57 -3.58 5.42
C PHE A 50 -3.24 -3.92 3.95
N LEU A 51 -2.17 -3.35 3.39
CA LEU A 51 -1.66 -3.67 2.06
C LEU A 51 -1.28 -5.15 1.94
N ARG A 52 -0.98 -5.83 3.05
CA ARG A 52 -0.73 -7.28 3.10
C ARG A 52 -1.94 -8.13 2.67
N PHE A 53 -3.12 -7.52 2.62
CA PHE A 53 -4.38 -8.17 2.29
C PHE A 53 -4.93 -7.75 0.93
N GLN A 54 -4.21 -6.89 0.20
CA GLN A 54 -4.62 -6.42 -1.13
C GLN A 54 -3.99 -7.32 -2.20
N ASN A 55 -4.82 -8.14 -2.86
CA ASN A 55 -4.38 -9.11 -3.86
C ASN A 55 -4.85 -8.81 -5.29
N LYS A 56 -5.49 -7.66 -5.50
CA LYS A 56 -5.98 -7.19 -6.80
C LYS A 56 -5.58 -5.74 -7.08
N LEU A 57 -4.54 -5.26 -6.41
CA LEU A 57 -4.14 -3.88 -6.53
C LEU A 57 -3.44 -3.68 -7.88
N CYS A 58 -4.00 -2.81 -8.72
CA CYS A 58 -3.44 -2.41 -10.01
C CYS A 58 -2.53 -1.19 -9.87
N THR A 59 -2.91 -0.23 -9.02
CA THR A 59 -2.19 1.03 -8.83
C THR A 59 -1.92 1.31 -7.35
N LEU A 60 -0.64 1.47 -7.00
CA LEU A 60 -0.18 1.89 -5.68
C LEU A 60 0.62 3.19 -5.76
N VAL A 61 0.10 4.26 -5.18
CA VAL A 61 0.78 5.55 -5.12
C VAL A 61 1.01 5.94 -3.67
N LEU A 62 2.28 5.95 -3.24
CA LEU A 62 2.74 6.30 -1.90
C LEU A 62 3.85 7.36 -1.93
N ASP A 63 3.94 8.13 -3.02
CA ASP A 63 4.98 9.14 -3.22
C ASP A 63 4.88 10.30 -2.22
N HIS A 64 5.98 11.03 -2.06
CA HIS A 64 6.07 12.19 -1.16
C HIS A 64 5.63 11.88 0.29
N ASN A 65 6.12 10.75 0.81
CA ASN A 65 5.94 10.36 2.19
C ASN A 65 7.29 10.26 2.91
N ASN A 66 7.26 9.85 4.19
CA ASN A 66 8.44 9.71 5.04
C ASN A 66 8.75 8.22 5.31
N ILE A 67 8.36 7.31 4.40
CA ILE A 67 8.58 5.87 4.56
C ILE A 67 10.08 5.61 4.45
N ASN A 68 10.63 4.86 5.39
CA ASN A 68 12.04 4.56 5.44
C ASN A 68 12.33 3.06 5.51
N GLY A 69 13.58 2.71 5.25
CA GLY A 69 14.04 1.31 5.28
C GLY A 69 13.76 0.57 3.98
N LEU A 70 13.54 -0.74 4.10
CA LEU A 70 13.40 -1.64 2.97
C LEU A 70 11.93 -1.76 2.54
N VAL A 71 11.68 -1.86 1.24
CA VAL A 71 10.34 -2.19 0.72
C VAL A 71 10.07 -3.67 1.00
N PRO A 72 8.99 -4.01 1.72
CA PRO A 72 8.71 -5.40 2.05
C PRO A 72 8.23 -6.23 0.84
N VAL A 73 8.61 -7.51 0.82
CA VAL A 73 8.32 -8.42 -0.30
C VAL A 73 6.83 -8.60 -0.61
N TRP A 74 5.98 -8.46 0.42
CA TRP A 74 4.54 -8.60 0.26
C TRP A 74 3.90 -7.44 -0.53
N ILE A 75 4.58 -6.31 -0.71
CA ILE A 75 4.07 -5.18 -1.53
C ILE A 75 3.84 -5.61 -2.97
N TRP A 76 4.77 -6.36 -3.58
CA TRP A 76 4.63 -6.84 -4.95
C TRP A 76 4.09 -8.26 -5.03
N ASN A 77 4.42 -9.15 -4.09
CA ASN A 77 4.00 -10.55 -4.19
C ASN A 77 2.49 -10.74 -4.11
N ASN A 78 1.80 -9.92 -3.31
CA ASN A 78 0.36 -10.09 -3.10
C ASN A 78 -0.47 -9.72 -4.34
N SER A 79 -0.03 -8.71 -5.10
CA SER A 79 -0.68 -8.26 -6.32
C SER A 79 0.19 -8.53 -7.55
N ARG A 80 0.99 -9.61 -7.53
CA ARG A 80 1.97 -9.91 -8.59
C ARG A 80 1.35 -10.03 -9.98
N GLU A 81 0.11 -10.50 -10.06
CA GLU A 81 -0.61 -10.70 -11.32
C GLU A 81 -1.39 -9.46 -11.79
N THR A 82 -1.54 -8.45 -10.94
CA THR A 82 -2.45 -7.30 -11.18
C THR A 82 -1.75 -5.95 -11.09
N LEU A 83 -0.66 -5.83 -10.35
CA LEU A 83 0.02 -4.56 -10.13
C LEU A 83 0.70 -4.08 -11.42
N GLU A 84 0.25 -2.93 -11.91
CA GLU A 84 0.72 -2.29 -13.14
C GLU A 84 1.50 -1.01 -12.85
N LEU A 85 1.23 -0.34 -11.73
CA LEU A 85 1.91 0.90 -11.36
C LEU A 85 2.20 0.93 -9.86
N ILE A 86 3.46 1.21 -9.54
CA ILE A 86 3.89 1.52 -8.18
C ILE A 86 4.74 2.79 -8.17
N ASP A 87 4.32 3.79 -7.39
CA ASP A 87 5.09 5.00 -7.14
C ASP A 87 5.45 5.10 -5.66
N LEU A 88 6.73 4.91 -5.36
CA LEU A 88 7.31 5.07 -4.03
C LEU A 88 8.31 6.23 -3.98
N SER A 89 8.33 7.09 -5.00
CA SER A 89 9.27 8.19 -5.11
C SER A 89 9.12 9.19 -3.97
N PHE A 90 10.14 10.01 -3.73
CA PHE A 90 10.13 11.01 -2.64
C PHE A 90 9.82 10.40 -1.26
N ASN A 91 10.38 9.22 -0.99
CA ASN A 91 10.46 8.60 0.33
C ASN A 91 11.93 8.46 0.76
N SER A 92 12.16 7.91 1.96
CA SER A 92 13.49 7.58 2.50
C SER A 92 13.82 6.08 2.39
N ILE A 93 13.33 5.42 1.35
CA ILE A 93 13.53 3.98 1.09
C ILE A 93 14.99 3.72 0.71
N THR A 94 15.59 2.69 1.31
CA THR A 94 17.00 2.34 1.13
C THR A 94 17.23 1.09 0.28
N GLY A 95 16.18 0.33 -0.03
CA GLY A 95 16.27 -0.89 -0.83
C GLY A 95 15.03 -1.76 -0.73
N PHE A 96 15.18 -3.04 -1.05
CA PHE A 96 14.11 -4.04 -1.05
C PHE A 96 14.46 -5.19 -0.10
N ASP A 97 13.50 -5.70 0.67
CA ASP A 97 13.70 -6.85 1.57
C ASP A 97 14.17 -8.10 0.81
N GLN A 98 13.64 -8.26 -0.40
CA GLN A 98 14.09 -9.23 -1.39
C GLN A 98 14.07 -8.55 -2.75
N HIS A 99 15.03 -8.85 -3.61
CA HIS A 99 14.98 -8.29 -4.95
C HIS A 99 13.72 -8.78 -5.67
N PRO A 100 12.85 -7.88 -6.14
CA PRO A 100 11.69 -8.26 -6.92
C PRO A 100 12.17 -8.94 -8.21
N HIS A 101 11.78 -10.20 -8.41
CA HIS A 101 12.08 -10.93 -9.64
C HIS A 101 11.33 -10.35 -10.85
N PHE A 102 10.28 -9.57 -10.59
CA PHE A 102 9.48 -8.83 -11.54
C PHE A 102 9.14 -7.48 -10.89
N LEU A 103 9.49 -6.38 -11.54
CA LEU A 103 8.92 -5.07 -11.28
C LEU A 103 7.97 -4.76 -12.46
N PRO A 104 6.77 -4.24 -12.21
CA PRO A 104 6.00 -3.57 -13.27
C PRO A 104 6.79 -2.36 -13.82
#